data_AF-A0A744KHS1-F1
#
_entry.id   AF-A0A744KHS1-F1
#
_cell.length_a   1.000
_cell.length_b   1.000
_cell.length_c   1.000
_cell.angle_alpha   90.00
_cell.angle_beta   90.00
_cell.angle_gamma   90.00
#
_symmetry.space_group_name_H-M   'P 1'
#
loop_
_entity.id
_entity.type
_entity.pdbx_description
1 polymer ?
#
loop_
_entity_poly.entity_id
_entity_poly.type
_entity_poly.pdbx_seq_one_letter_code
_entity_poly.pdbx_strand_id
1 'polypeptide(L)'
;MKKHIVLLGAMVALAMSGCSMRDKKIPLVSQNKSPSVQTGGGSDSLDDAVRMERCRRELDALKKINGAVYAKRKQEFDTLMSGAEIYTGVREDVSTYTQQAVDAYYRYHADKLCADIAIDVLSNLAKKK
;
A
#
# COMPACT_ATOMS: atom_id res chain seq x y z
N MET A 1 -3.88 55.69 -29.86
CA MET A 1 -3.23 55.32 -31.13
C MET A 1 -1.75 55.03 -30.90
N LYS A 2 -1.36 53.76 -30.88
CA LYS A 2 -0.18 53.20 -31.60
C LYS A 2 -0.04 51.73 -31.21
N LYS A 3 -0.13 50.89 -32.24
CA LYS A 3 -0.06 49.44 -32.20
C LYS A 3 1.41 49.04 -32.24
N HIS A 4 1.79 48.03 -31.47
CA HIS A 4 2.94 47.18 -31.80
C HIS A 4 2.48 45.72 -31.76
N ILE A 5 2.10 45.24 -32.93
CA ILE A 5 2.11 43.84 -33.35
C ILE A 5 3.53 43.56 -33.85
N VAL A 6 4.17 42.48 -33.36
CA VAL A 6 5.02 41.50 -34.07
C VAL A 6 5.23 40.35 -33.05
N LEU A 7 4.51 39.21 -33.07
CA LEU A 7 4.61 38.00 -33.91
C LEU A 7 5.95 37.23 -33.81
N LEU A 8 5.83 35.90 -33.62
CA LEU A 8 6.84 34.83 -33.70
C LEU A 8 7.84 34.76 -32.53
N GLY A 9 8.09 33.63 -31.87
CA GLY A 9 7.68 32.25 -32.11
C GLY A 9 8.59 31.30 -31.33
N ALA A 10 8.47 30.00 -31.63
CA ALA A 10 9.34 28.88 -31.25
C ALA A 10 8.97 28.11 -29.96
N MET A 11 8.22 27.02 -30.21
CA MET A 11 8.30 25.74 -29.53
C MET A 11 9.71 25.43 -28.98
N VAL A 12 9.79 25.12 -27.69
CA VAL A 12 10.87 24.29 -27.16
C VAL A 12 10.25 22.96 -26.74
N ALA A 13 10.46 21.95 -27.58
CA ALA A 13 10.07 20.58 -27.34
C ALA A 13 10.84 20.01 -26.13
N LEU A 14 10.13 19.61 -25.08
CA LEU A 14 10.71 18.79 -24.02
C LEU A 14 10.85 17.36 -24.55
N ALA A 15 12.08 16.98 -24.88
CA ALA A 15 12.43 15.62 -25.24
C ALA A 15 12.27 14.69 -24.02
N MET A 16 11.37 13.70 -24.14
CA MET A 16 11.30 12.57 -23.22
C MET A 16 12.49 11.65 -23.47
N SER A 17 13.42 11.58 -22.51
CA SER A 17 14.45 10.55 -22.46
C SER A 17 13.82 9.21 -22.08
N GLY A 18 13.38 8.45 -23.09
CA GLY A 18 13.04 7.04 -22.92
C GLY A 18 14.30 6.18 -22.77
N CYS A 19 14.43 5.48 -21.65
CA CYS A 19 15.42 4.40 -21.52
C CYS A 19 14.96 3.17 -22.32
N SER A 20 15.70 2.83 -23.37
CA SER A 20 15.55 1.59 -24.12
C SER A 20 16.18 0.43 -23.34
N MET A 21 15.35 -0.43 -22.75
CA MET A 21 15.80 -1.76 -22.33
C MET A 21 16.01 -2.61 -23.57
N ARG A 22 17.23 -3.12 -23.74
CA ARG A 22 17.64 -3.94 -24.86
C ARG A 22 17.07 -5.35 -24.72
N ASP A 23 16.20 -5.73 -25.66
CA ASP A 23 15.77 -7.11 -25.88
C ASP A 23 16.96 -8.00 -26.24
N LYS A 24 17.25 -8.97 -25.36
CA LYS A 24 18.13 -10.10 -25.69
C LYS A 24 17.25 -11.30 -26.05
N LYS A 25 17.06 -11.55 -27.35
CA LYS A 25 16.38 -12.75 -27.86
C LYS A 25 17.23 -14.00 -27.65
N ILE A 26 16.72 -15.02 -26.96
CA ILE A 26 16.96 -16.46 -27.21
C ILE A 26 15.72 -17.25 -26.67
N PRO A 27 15.48 -18.50 -27.09
CA PRO A 27 14.56 -18.94 -28.14
C PRO A 27 13.19 -19.43 -27.61
N LEU A 28 12.25 -19.68 -28.54
CA LEU A 28 10.89 -20.16 -28.29
C LEU A 28 10.85 -21.46 -27.45
N VAL A 29 10.21 -21.37 -26.29
CA VAL A 29 9.43 -22.46 -25.70
C VAL A 29 8.04 -21.90 -25.42
N SER A 30 7.05 -22.51 -26.07
CA SER A 30 5.63 -22.28 -25.84
C SER A 30 5.28 -22.65 -24.39
N GLN A 31 5.02 -21.65 -23.55
CA GLN A 31 4.21 -21.82 -22.35
C GLN A 31 3.07 -20.82 -22.41
N ASN A 32 1.98 -21.25 -23.02
CA ASN A 32 0.70 -20.61 -22.85
C ASN A 32 0.18 -20.93 -21.44
N LYS A 33 0.70 -20.23 -20.42
CA LYS A 33 0.06 -20.15 -19.10
C LYS A 33 -0.39 -18.70 -18.92
N SER A 34 -1.62 -18.46 -19.34
CA SER A 34 -2.38 -17.27 -18.97
C SER A 34 -2.22 -17.02 -17.46
N PRO A 35 -2.01 -15.78 -17.00
CA PRO A 35 -2.10 -15.47 -15.57
C PRO A 35 -3.56 -15.66 -15.19
N SER A 36 -3.90 -16.88 -14.77
CA SER A 36 -4.94 -17.07 -13.78
C SER A 36 -4.55 -16.19 -12.61
N VAL A 37 -5.43 -15.25 -12.28
CA VAL A 37 -5.46 -14.54 -11.02
C VAL A 37 -5.50 -15.62 -9.93
N GLN A 38 -4.31 -16.03 -9.49
CA GLN A 38 -4.16 -16.91 -8.35
C GLN A 38 -4.36 -16.02 -7.14
N THR A 39 -5.60 -15.94 -6.66
CA THR A 39 -5.89 -15.67 -5.26
C THR A 39 -5.18 -16.76 -4.44
N GLY A 40 -3.92 -16.50 -4.11
CA GLY A 40 -3.05 -17.39 -3.35
C GLY A 40 -3.46 -17.41 -1.89
N GLY A 41 -4.34 -18.34 -1.52
CA GLY A 41 -4.81 -18.50 -0.14
C GLY A 41 -3.85 -19.21 0.82
N GLY A 42 -2.61 -19.48 0.44
CA GLY A 42 -1.66 -20.27 1.24
C GLY A 42 -0.43 -19.52 1.78
N SER A 43 0.11 -18.55 1.04
CA SER A 43 1.29 -17.77 1.46
C SER A 43 0.94 -16.49 2.21
N ASP A 44 -0.29 -16.02 2.03
CA ASP A 44 -0.79 -14.71 2.48
C ASP A 44 -0.77 -14.57 4.00
N SER A 45 -1.10 -15.64 4.74
CA SER A 45 -1.20 -15.57 6.21
C SER A 45 0.16 -15.40 6.90
N LEU A 46 1.22 -16.01 6.37
CA LEU A 46 2.58 -15.82 6.90
C LEU A 46 3.09 -14.41 6.59
N ASP A 47 2.81 -13.90 5.39
CA ASP A 47 3.15 -12.55 4.98
C ASP A 47 2.38 -11.49 5.80
N ASP A 48 1.11 -11.75 6.08
CA ASP A 48 0.25 -10.91 6.93
C ASP A 48 0.79 -10.83 8.36
N ALA A 49 1.17 -11.96 8.97
CA ALA A 49 1.73 -11.98 10.32
C ALA A 49 3.05 -11.17 10.40
N VAL A 50 3.93 -11.33 9.41
CA VAL A 50 5.19 -10.58 9.32
C VAL A 50 4.94 -9.08 9.14
N ARG A 51 3.98 -8.71 8.29
CA ARG A 51 3.57 -7.32 8.06
C ARG A 51 3.02 -6.70 9.34
N MET A 52 2.12 -7.39 10.03
CA MET A 52 1.51 -6.92 11.28
C MET A 52 2.53 -6.75 12.40
N GLU A 53 3.51 -7.65 12.51
CA GLU A 53 4.56 -7.52 13.51
C GLU A 53 5.51 -6.34 13.21
N ARG A 54 5.80 -6.05 11.93
CA ARG A 54 6.53 -4.81 11.57
C ARG A 54 5.74 -3.57 11.99
N CYS A 55 4.45 -3.55 11.67
CA CYS A 55 3.52 -2.48 12.00
C CYS A 55 3.44 -2.23 13.52
N ARG A 56 3.36 -3.30 14.31
CA ARG A 56 3.38 -3.24 15.78
C ARG A 56 4.65 -2.60 16.32
N ARG A 57 5.82 -2.93 15.74
CA ARG A 57 7.09 -2.30 16.13
C ARG A 57 7.14 -0.80 15.85
N GLU A 58 6.60 -0.37 14.70
CA GLU A 58 6.50 1.07 14.38
C GLU A 58 5.56 1.79 15.37
N LEU A 59 4.46 1.14 15.75
CA LEU A 59 3.55 1.66 16.77
C LEU A 59 4.23 1.79 18.15
N ASP A 60 5.03 0.80 18.55
CA ASP A 60 5.84 0.85 19.77
C ASP A 60 6.91 1.94 19.72
N ALA A 61 7.49 2.21 18.55
CA ALA A 61 8.41 3.33 18.35
C ALA A 61 7.67 4.67 18.50
N LEU A 62 6.48 4.79 17.89
CA LEU A 62 5.64 5.98 17.95
C LEU A 62 5.29 6.37 19.40
N LYS A 63 5.08 5.38 20.29
CA LYS A 63 4.87 5.60 21.73
C LYS A 63 5.97 6.43 22.38
N LYS A 64 7.22 6.21 21.98
CA LYS A 64 8.41 6.91 22.51
C LYS A 64 8.60 8.29 21.87
N ILE A 65 8.08 8.48 20.66
CA ILE A 65 8.26 9.72 19.88
C ILE A 65 7.17 10.73 20.22
N ASN A 66 5.90 10.32 20.14
CA ASN A 66 4.72 11.16 20.34
C ASN A 66 3.55 10.33 20.91
N GLY A 67 3.30 10.48 22.22
CA GLY A 67 2.26 9.73 22.92
C GLY A 67 0.82 10.01 22.47
N ALA A 68 0.53 11.23 21.99
CA ALA A 68 -0.82 11.58 21.53
C ALA A 68 -1.15 10.91 20.19
N VAL A 69 -0.20 10.96 19.24
CA VAL A 69 -0.36 10.29 17.94
C VAL A 69 -0.37 8.77 18.12
N TYR A 70 0.46 8.24 19.02
CA TYR A 70 0.42 6.83 19.42
C TYR A 70 -0.95 6.41 19.92
N ALA A 71 -1.56 7.16 20.85
CA ALA A 71 -2.86 6.79 21.43
C ALA A 71 -3.94 6.64 20.34
N LYS A 72 -3.96 7.57 19.40
CA LYS A 72 -4.86 7.50 18.23
C LYS A 72 -4.62 6.23 17.41
N ARG A 73 -3.37 5.98 17.00
CA ARG A 73 -3.04 4.82 16.16
C ARG A 73 -3.21 3.49 16.89
N LYS A 74 -3.00 3.45 18.20
CA LYS A 74 -3.23 2.27 19.03
C LYS A 74 -4.70 1.91 19.08
N GLN A 75 -5.58 2.89 19.23
CA GLN A 75 -7.02 2.66 19.16
C GLN A 75 -7.44 2.10 17.79
N GLU A 76 -6.94 2.68 16.70
CA GLU A 76 -7.21 2.19 15.33
C GLU A 76 -6.71 0.75 15.14
N PHE A 77 -5.50 0.45 15.64
CA PHE A 77 -4.92 -0.88 15.60
C PHE A 77 -5.73 -1.91 16.40
N ASP A 78 -6.14 -1.57 17.61
CA ASP A 78 -6.94 -2.47 18.46
C ASP A 78 -8.33 -2.71 17.86
N THR A 79 -8.90 -1.69 17.22
CA THR A 79 -10.18 -1.82 16.50
C THR A 79 -10.05 -2.76 15.30
N LEU A 80 -8.96 -2.64 14.53
CA LEU A 80 -8.67 -3.57 13.43
C LEU A 80 -8.53 -5.02 13.93
N MET A 81 -7.78 -5.24 15.01
CA MET A 81 -7.55 -6.58 15.57
C MET A 81 -8.83 -7.21 16.12
N SER A 82 -9.59 -6.48 16.94
CA SER A 82 -10.86 -6.97 17.47
C SER A 82 -11.90 -7.25 16.37
N GLY A 83 -11.95 -6.40 15.33
CA GLY A 83 -12.78 -6.65 14.16
C GLY A 83 -12.39 -7.93 13.42
N ALA A 84 -11.09 -8.15 13.21
CA ALA A 84 -10.57 -9.34 12.57
C ALA A 84 -10.90 -10.61 13.38
N GLU A 85 -10.78 -10.57 14.70
CA GLU A 85 -11.17 -11.68 15.59
C GLU A 85 -12.66 -12.04 15.45
N ILE A 86 -13.54 -11.03 15.47
CA ILE A 86 -14.98 -11.23 15.27
C ILE A 86 -15.24 -11.86 13.90
N TYR A 87 -14.60 -11.33 12.86
CA TYR A 87 -14.77 -11.83 11.51
C TYR A 87 -14.30 -13.29 11.37
N THR A 88 -13.14 -13.65 11.92
CA THR A 88 -12.66 -15.04 11.94
C THR A 88 -13.69 -15.98 12.57
N GLY A 89 -14.41 -15.53 13.60
CA GLY A 89 -15.46 -16.31 14.26
C GLY A 89 -16.71 -16.59 13.41
N VAL A 90 -17.00 -15.76 12.41
CA VAL A 90 -18.21 -15.90 11.54
C VAL A 90 -17.87 -16.13 10.07
N ARG A 91 -16.59 -16.17 9.72
CA ARG A 91 -16.12 -16.21 8.33
C ARG A 91 -16.70 -17.40 7.56
N GLU A 92 -16.74 -18.57 8.18
CA GLU A 92 -17.26 -19.79 7.55
C GLU A 92 -18.80 -19.83 7.50
N ASP A 93 -19.48 -18.97 8.27
CA ASP A 93 -20.95 -18.92 8.34
C ASP A 93 -21.56 -17.95 7.30
N VAL A 94 -20.74 -17.13 6.65
CA VAL A 94 -21.19 -16.15 5.65
C VAL A 94 -20.96 -16.63 4.22
N SER A 95 -21.69 -16.04 3.27
CA SER A 95 -21.54 -16.38 1.84
C SER A 95 -20.11 -16.16 1.34
N THR A 96 -19.69 -16.95 0.35
CA THR A 96 -18.36 -16.81 -0.28
C THR A 96 -18.10 -15.41 -0.83
N TYR A 97 -19.14 -14.76 -1.37
CA TYR A 97 -19.04 -13.36 -1.82
C TYR A 97 -18.70 -12.43 -0.65
N THR A 98 -19.39 -12.59 0.49
CA THR A 98 -19.12 -11.83 1.71
C THR A 98 -17.70 -12.11 2.22
N GLN A 99 -17.26 -13.36 2.25
CA GLN A 99 -15.90 -13.71 2.66
C GLN A 99 -14.86 -12.97 1.83
N GLN A 100 -14.95 -13.07 0.49
CA GLN A 100 -13.98 -12.44 -0.41
C GLN A 100 -13.94 -10.92 -0.26
N ALA A 101 -15.12 -10.29 -0.13
CA ALA A 101 -15.22 -8.85 0.06
C ALA A 101 -14.58 -8.40 1.38
N VAL A 102 -14.86 -9.12 2.47
CA VAL A 102 -14.37 -8.77 3.81
C VAL A 102 -12.87 -9.12 3.95
N ASP A 103 -12.40 -10.23 3.39
CA ASP A 103 -10.98 -10.58 3.30
C ASP A 103 -10.17 -9.48 2.59
N ALA A 104 -10.68 -9.00 1.44
CA ALA A 104 -10.05 -7.92 0.70
C ALA A 104 -10.06 -6.60 1.49
N TYR A 105 -11.17 -6.30 2.16
CA TYR A 105 -11.29 -5.13 3.04
C TYR A 105 -10.26 -5.16 4.17
N TYR A 106 -10.14 -6.26 4.91
CA TYR A 106 -9.21 -6.36 6.04
C TYR A 106 -7.76 -6.25 5.61
N ARG A 107 -7.39 -6.85 4.48
CA ARG A 107 -6.04 -6.74 3.93
C ARG A 107 -5.67 -5.30 3.62
N TYR A 108 -6.53 -4.61 2.85
CA TYR A 108 -6.33 -3.20 2.54
C TYR A 108 -6.31 -2.34 3.80
N HIS A 109 -7.23 -2.59 4.74
CA HIS A 109 -7.35 -1.78 5.95
C HIS A 109 -6.10 -1.93 6.84
N ALA A 110 -5.57 -3.14 6.97
CA ALA A 110 -4.31 -3.42 7.65
C ALA A 110 -3.13 -2.73 6.96
N ASP A 111 -2.99 -2.88 5.65
CA ASP A 111 -1.93 -2.24 4.86
C ASP A 111 -1.93 -0.72 5.03
N LYS A 112 -3.11 -0.11 4.91
CA LYS A 112 -3.28 1.34 5.06
C LYS A 112 -2.91 1.79 6.46
N LEU A 113 -3.42 1.13 7.50
CA LEU A 113 -3.11 1.51 8.88
C LEU A 113 -1.61 1.43 9.16
N CYS A 114 -0.94 0.40 8.66
CA CYS A 114 0.49 0.23 8.86
C CYS A 114 1.33 1.27 8.11
N ALA A 115 0.92 1.64 6.89
CA ALA A 115 1.52 2.76 6.17
C ALA A 115 1.34 4.09 6.91
N ASP A 116 0.13 4.35 7.40
CA ASP A 116 -0.21 5.52 8.19
C ASP A 116 0.65 5.64 9.46
N ILE A 117 0.85 4.54 10.20
CA ILE A 117 1.73 4.49 11.38
C ILE A 117 3.17 4.81 11.01
N ALA A 118 3.70 4.19 9.94
CA ALA A 118 5.07 4.44 9.49
C ALA A 118 5.29 5.90 9.08
N ILE A 119 4.31 6.51 8.40
CA ILE A 119 4.34 7.94 8.04
C ILE A 119 4.35 8.81 9.30
N ASP A 120 3.54 8.47 10.31
CA ASP A 120 3.52 9.21 11.57
C ASP A 120 4.85 9.10 12.33
N VAL A 121 5.48 7.92 12.35
CA VAL A 121 6.84 7.75 12.90
C VAL A 121 7.82 8.67 12.19
N LEU A 122 7.92 8.57 10.86
CA LEU A 122 8.84 9.38 10.04
C LEU A 122 8.60 10.88 10.24
N SER A 123 7.34 11.31 10.19
CA SER A 123 6.97 12.73 10.29
C SER A 123 7.28 13.31 11.66
N ASN A 124 7.07 12.55 12.74
CA ASN A 124 7.37 13.04 14.09
C ASN A 124 8.88 13.02 14.37
N LEU A 125 9.63 12.07 13.82
CA LEU A 125 11.10 12.09 13.90
C LEU A 125 11.68 13.29 13.14
N ALA A 126 11.18 13.58 11.94
CA ALA A 126 11.64 14.71 11.13
C ALA A 126 11.34 16.08 11.76
N LYS A 127 10.26 16.19 12.55
CA LYS A 127 9.87 17.42 13.27
C LYS A 127 10.63 17.65 14.57
N LYS A 128 11.22 16.61 15.18
CA LYS A 128 12.05 16.74 16.40
C LYS A 128 13.46 17.28 16.07
N LYS A 129 13.53 18.44 15.41
CA LYS A 129 14.77 19.20 15.20
C LYS A 129 14.80 20.42 16.10
#